data_AF-A0A397VEZ4-F1
#
_entry.id   AF-A0A397VEZ4-F1
#
_cell.length_a   1.000
_cell.length_b   1.000
_cell.length_c   1.000
_cell.angle_alpha   90.00
_cell.angle_beta   90.00
_cell.angle_gamma   90.00
#
_symmetry.space_group_name_H-M   'P 1'
#
loop_
_entity.id
_entity.type
_entity.pdbx_description
1 polymer ?
#
loop_
_entity_poly.entity_id
_entity_poly.type
_entity_poly.pdbx_seq_one_letter_code
_entity_poly.pdbx_strand_id
1 'polypeptide(L)'
;MDEVKVWDYVIKWGIAQNPSLPSDLDQWSDEHFLTLKNSLQNCLPLIRYFQTSNDDVCDKVRPYQKILDPILWNDIMLKLVAINKAITITSHVLPPRTNLPTTLPSRDSITDNYASEIGIIDPTIANEVMPDLGYEIEDFQYYTWRITCWSGLEKRITSPEFEAGGWNWRVLFYPFGINNSDTVSIYLGSDPKRAPAGWYSCVQFALLLWNPEDPTSYVSRTAHHRFTAKEPYLGFPRFYDLRKLFVPSENHTRPLIENDACNITAFVRIIKDPTGVLWHYFINKEIKAHERYLYLPTKIVTPEIFARHQGFDLANFNNQQYPLSDVPQFMVLKSETYGNFKDLAVKHLGYPAEQIRFWIFCNRQNRTVRPDTPIMDNFFGMTMGEINKKTVPTPSELKLFLEVAKPINGKVWFPRVDTDSPYMLVFIKYFNPDTQSLEGLCHLYIRKFDKVADIIPILCEKKDFPPHTPLKIYEEIKPYMIEEMKPNLTFQKSEIQNGDIICFQKALTEEEIQGHTTAGRIYNIPAFYDSLYMKIIVHFKPRYKDIEPNPEFELVLNRKYTYDDIAKRVAVHLSTDPFKLQFTTVNPTTDKHIVIKRTTTQIFSEMIYAPYLCPYLLYYETVNINNVELKD
;
A
#
# COMPACT_ATOMS: atom_id res chain seq x y z
N MET A 1 33.44 22.23 -15.94
CA MET A 1 33.07 23.55 -16.49
C MET A 1 32.85 24.47 -15.31
N ASP A 2 33.28 25.73 -15.42
CA ASP A 2 33.12 26.72 -14.34
C ASP A 2 31.64 27.09 -14.19
N GLU A 3 31.10 27.02 -12.96
CA GLU A 3 29.65 27.17 -12.71
C GLU A 3 29.16 28.59 -13.00
N VAL A 4 30.02 29.60 -12.86
CA VAL A 4 29.64 30.96 -13.27
C VAL A 4 29.42 31.06 -14.78
N LYS A 5 30.14 30.27 -15.59
CA LYS A 5 29.92 30.23 -17.04
C LYS A 5 28.59 29.54 -17.37
N VAL A 6 28.23 28.51 -16.62
CA VAL A 6 26.91 27.86 -16.74
C VAL A 6 25.81 28.87 -16.46
N TRP A 7 25.92 29.65 -15.37
CA TRP A 7 25.00 30.74 -15.05
C TRP A 7 24.89 31.76 -16.21
N ASP A 8 26.02 32.25 -16.72
CA ASP A 8 26.06 33.22 -17.82
C ASP A 8 25.36 32.68 -19.09
N TYR A 9 25.55 31.40 -19.43
CA TYR A 9 24.88 30.78 -20.57
C TYR A 9 23.38 30.60 -20.35
N VAL A 10 22.97 30.21 -19.14
CA VAL A 10 21.56 30.04 -18.79
C VAL A 10 20.82 31.38 -18.87
N ILE A 11 21.39 32.45 -18.32
CA ILE A 11 20.80 33.79 -18.40
C ILE A 11 20.73 34.28 -19.85
N LYS A 12 21.82 34.15 -20.62
CA LYS A 12 21.82 34.53 -22.05
C LYS A 12 20.79 33.76 -22.85
N TRP A 13 20.65 32.46 -22.60
CA TRP A 13 19.65 31.63 -23.25
C TRP A 13 18.23 32.06 -22.85
N GLY A 14 17.98 32.28 -21.56
CA GLY A 14 16.67 32.75 -21.08
C GLY A 14 16.25 34.09 -21.67
N ILE A 15 17.17 35.05 -21.79
CA ILE A 15 16.90 36.33 -22.44
C ILE A 15 16.62 36.13 -23.93
N ALA A 16 17.39 35.28 -24.61
CA ALA A 16 17.16 34.98 -26.03
C ALA A 16 15.81 34.30 -26.31
N GLN A 17 15.27 33.53 -25.36
CA GLN A 17 13.92 32.94 -25.46
C GLN A 17 12.80 33.97 -25.26
N ASN A 18 13.11 35.18 -24.77
CA ASN A 18 12.13 36.21 -24.47
C ASN A 18 12.54 37.55 -25.11
N PRO A 19 12.34 37.70 -26.44
CA PRO A 19 12.83 38.87 -27.20
C PRO A 19 12.22 40.21 -26.78
N SER A 20 11.12 40.20 -26.02
CA SER A 20 10.45 41.39 -25.50
C SER A 20 11.09 41.96 -24.23
N LEU A 21 12.11 41.29 -23.67
CA LEU A 21 12.83 41.78 -22.49
C LEU A 21 13.75 42.96 -22.87
N PRO A 22 13.80 44.03 -22.06
CA PRO A 22 14.76 45.13 -22.28
C PRO A 22 16.20 44.64 -22.20
N SER A 23 17.07 45.16 -23.08
CA SER A 23 18.50 44.82 -23.09
C SER A 23 19.25 45.32 -21.85
N ASP A 24 18.73 46.37 -21.21
CA ASP A 24 19.30 46.99 -20.01
C ASP A 24 18.51 46.54 -18.76
N LEU A 25 19.21 45.97 -17.78
CA LEU A 25 18.62 45.36 -16.60
C LEU A 25 17.94 46.40 -15.68
N ASP A 26 18.41 47.65 -15.69
CA ASP A 26 17.83 48.72 -14.88
C ASP A 26 16.40 49.11 -15.32
N GLN A 27 15.99 48.66 -16.52
CA GLN A 27 14.66 48.88 -17.07
C GLN A 27 13.68 47.72 -16.76
N TRP A 28 14.10 46.73 -15.96
CA TRP A 28 13.29 45.54 -15.70
C TRP A 28 12.26 45.76 -14.57
N SER A 29 10.99 45.47 -14.88
CA SER A 29 9.90 45.37 -13.92
C SER A 29 9.83 43.97 -13.30
N ASP A 30 9.01 43.78 -12.25
CA ASP A 30 8.79 42.46 -11.64
C ASP A 30 8.20 41.44 -12.64
N GLU A 31 7.40 41.90 -13.60
CA GLU A 31 6.84 41.06 -14.66
C GLU A 31 7.91 40.55 -15.64
N HIS A 32 8.93 41.37 -15.93
CA HIS A 32 10.09 40.95 -16.73
C HIS A 32 10.89 39.87 -16.00
N PHE A 33 11.13 40.03 -14.70
CA PHE A 33 11.79 39.00 -13.89
C PHE A 33 10.96 37.72 -13.79
N LEU A 34 9.63 37.82 -13.65
CA LEU A 34 8.74 36.66 -13.63
C LEU A 34 8.76 35.91 -14.98
N THR A 35 8.79 36.64 -16.09
CA THR A 35 8.89 36.06 -17.44
C THR A 35 10.18 35.27 -17.62
N LEU A 36 11.32 35.85 -17.20
CA LEU A 36 12.60 35.15 -17.23
C LEU A 36 12.61 33.95 -16.27
N LYS A 37 12.04 34.09 -15.06
CA LYS A 37 11.93 33.01 -14.07
C LYS A 37 11.16 31.82 -14.62
N ASN A 38 10.01 32.04 -15.24
CA ASN A 38 9.19 30.97 -15.83
C ASN A 38 9.93 30.25 -16.96
N SER A 39 10.67 31.00 -17.77
CA SER A 39 11.47 30.43 -18.87
C SER A 39 12.65 29.59 -18.36
N LEU A 40 13.23 29.98 -17.22
CA LEU A 40 14.39 29.32 -16.63
C LEU A 40 14.02 28.35 -15.50
N GLN A 41 12.73 28.11 -15.22
CA GLN A 41 12.28 27.38 -14.03
C GLN A 41 12.86 25.97 -13.91
N ASN A 42 13.14 25.32 -15.04
CA ASN A 42 13.76 23.99 -15.08
C ASN A 42 15.30 24.03 -15.09
N CYS A 43 15.90 25.18 -15.36
CA CYS A 43 17.35 25.38 -15.40
C CYS A 43 17.90 25.89 -14.06
N LEU A 44 17.19 26.81 -13.39
CA LEU A 44 17.62 27.42 -12.14
C LEU A 44 17.94 26.40 -11.02
N PRO A 45 17.17 25.31 -10.83
CA PRO A 45 17.48 24.28 -9.82
C PRO A 45 18.74 23.46 -10.13
N LEU A 46 19.25 23.50 -11.36
CA LEU A 46 20.41 22.72 -11.82
C LEU A 46 21.74 23.47 -11.64
N ILE A 47 21.68 24.75 -11.25
CA ILE A 47 22.84 25.61 -11.06
C ILE A 47 23.41 25.40 -9.65
N ARG A 48 24.72 25.21 -9.58
CA ARG A 48 25.46 24.96 -8.35
C ARG A 48 25.90 26.26 -7.68
N TYR A 49 24.94 27.02 -7.16
CA TYR A 49 25.19 28.36 -6.58
C TYR A 49 26.22 28.36 -5.45
N PHE A 50 26.30 27.28 -4.65
CA PHE A 50 27.24 27.17 -3.54
C PHE A 50 28.68 26.86 -3.99
N GLN A 51 28.89 26.53 -5.26
CA GLN A 51 30.20 26.33 -5.86
C GLN A 51 30.65 27.54 -6.71
N THR A 52 29.79 28.54 -6.86
CA THR A 52 30.14 29.85 -7.44
C THR A 52 30.94 30.68 -6.43
N SER A 53 31.92 31.44 -6.91
CA SER A 53 32.73 32.33 -6.09
C SER A 53 31.87 33.46 -5.50
N ASN A 54 32.26 34.01 -4.35
CA ASN A 54 31.50 35.07 -3.69
C ASN A 54 31.41 36.34 -4.56
N ASP A 55 32.50 36.68 -5.25
CA ASP A 55 32.58 37.82 -6.15
C ASP A 55 31.63 37.64 -7.36
N ASP A 56 31.63 36.43 -7.95
CA ASP A 56 30.72 36.11 -9.07
C ASP A 56 29.24 36.10 -8.65
N VAL A 57 28.93 35.67 -7.43
CA VAL A 57 27.55 35.76 -6.90
C VAL A 57 27.12 37.22 -6.78
N CYS A 58 28.00 38.09 -6.27
CA CYS A 58 27.72 39.52 -6.13
C CYS A 58 27.55 40.22 -7.48
N ASP A 59 28.41 39.93 -8.45
CA ASP A 59 28.46 40.66 -9.73
C ASP A 59 27.46 40.11 -10.76
N LYS A 60 27.20 38.81 -10.76
CA LYS A 60 26.46 38.14 -11.85
C LYS A 60 25.15 37.49 -11.43
N VAL A 61 25.04 36.99 -10.20
CA VAL A 61 23.83 36.30 -9.73
C VAL A 61 22.86 37.27 -9.05
N ARG A 62 23.39 38.14 -8.18
CA ARG A 62 22.62 39.14 -7.41
C ARG A 62 21.72 40.04 -8.27
N PRO A 63 22.13 40.53 -9.46
CA PRO A 63 21.25 41.37 -10.28
C PRO A 63 19.94 40.67 -10.68
N TYR A 64 19.93 39.32 -10.69
CA TYR A 64 18.76 38.51 -11.02
C TYR A 64 18.12 37.83 -9.81
N GLN A 65 18.43 38.24 -8.57
CA GLN A 65 17.95 37.58 -7.34
C GLN A 65 16.43 37.30 -7.32
N LYS A 66 15.62 38.14 -7.98
CA LYS A 66 14.16 38.00 -8.06
C LYS A 66 13.68 36.73 -8.77
N ILE A 67 14.52 36.13 -9.62
CA ILE A 67 14.16 34.87 -10.30
C ILE A 67 14.43 33.63 -9.45
N LEU A 68 15.21 33.77 -8.38
CA LEU A 68 15.56 32.66 -7.49
C LEU A 68 14.45 32.36 -6.48
N ASP A 69 14.50 31.17 -5.90
CA ASP A 69 13.67 30.82 -4.76
C ASP A 69 14.11 31.63 -3.51
N PRO A 70 13.19 32.20 -2.72
CA PRO A 70 13.55 33.02 -1.56
C PRO A 70 14.37 32.29 -0.49
N ILE A 71 14.13 30.98 -0.27
CA ILE A 71 14.89 30.18 0.70
C ILE A 71 16.31 29.96 0.16
N LEU A 72 16.43 29.61 -1.13
CA LEU A 72 17.72 29.47 -1.80
C LEU A 72 18.54 30.78 -1.77
N TRP A 73 17.91 31.93 -2.05
CA TRP A 73 18.60 33.22 -2.02
C TRP A 73 19.09 33.58 -0.62
N ASN A 74 18.26 33.35 0.41
CA ASN A 74 18.66 33.56 1.80
C ASN A 74 19.87 32.70 2.18
N ASP A 75 19.90 31.43 1.79
CA ASP A 75 21.02 30.53 2.08
C ASP A 75 22.31 30.93 1.33
N ILE A 76 22.19 31.42 0.08
CA ILE A 76 23.32 31.99 -0.67
C ILE A 76 23.87 33.24 0.03
N MET A 77 22.99 34.14 0.49
CA MET A 77 23.41 35.35 1.21
C MET A 77 24.02 35.03 2.58
N LEU A 78 23.51 34.03 3.29
CA LEU A 78 24.09 33.56 4.55
C LEU A 78 25.53 33.08 4.34
N LYS A 79 25.82 32.35 3.26
CA LYS A 79 27.19 31.95 2.88
C LYS A 79 28.11 33.17 2.65
N LEU A 80 27.59 34.27 2.08
CA LEU A 80 28.39 35.48 1.81
C LEU A 80 28.75 36.28 3.07
N VAL A 81 27.84 36.33 4.06
CA VAL A 81 27.99 37.19 5.25
C VAL A 81 28.68 36.47 6.41
N ALA A 82 28.51 35.16 6.54
CA ALA A 82 29.03 34.39 7.66
C ALA A 82 30.45 33.84 7.36
N ILE A 83 31.47 34.67 7.56
CA ILE A 83 32.85 34.20 7.61
C ILE A 83 33.06 33.50 8.98
N ASN A 84 33.30 32.18 8.96
CA ASN A 84 33.70 31.34 10.10
C ASN A 84 32.64 31.03 11.20
N LYS A 85 31.38 30.78 10.83
CA LYS A 85 30.41 30.06 11.70
C LYS A 85 29.77 28.89 10.95
N ALA A 86 29.44 27.81 11.67
CA ALA A 86 28.68 26.69 11.11
C ALA A 86 27.24 27.16 10.81
N ILE A 87 26.82 27.04 9.55
CA ILE A 87 25.49 27.45 9.08
C ILE A 87 24.72 26.20 8.69
N THR A 88 23.45 26.14 9.08
CA THR A 88 22.51 25.11 8.61
C THR A 88 21.88 25.59 7.31
N ILE A 89 22.25 24.97 6.18
CA ILE A 89 21.64 25.23 4.87
C ILE A 89 20.35 24.42 4.76
N THR A 90 19.25 25.05 4.39
CA THR A 90 17.92 24.41 4.32
C THR A 90 17.43 24.19 2.89
N SER A 91 18.05 24.87 1.93
CA SER A 91 17.88 24.66 0.50
C SER A 91 18.63 23.44 0.00
N HIS A 92 18.14 22.87 -1.10
CA HIS A 92 18.76 21.73 -1.77
C HIS A 92 20.11 22.13 -2.39
N VAL A 93 21.22 21.62 -1.84
CA VAL A 93 22.58 21.91 -2.33
C VAL A 93 23.06 20.82 -3.28
N LEU A 94 23.42 21.22 -4.50
CA LEU A 94 24.00 20.30 -5.49
C LEU A 94 25.50 20.04 -5.21
N PRO A 95 26.00 18.81 -5.41
CA PRO A 95 27.42 18.48 -5.25
C PRO A 95 28.28 19.05 -6.41
N PRO A 96 29.59 19.32 -6.23
CA PRO A 96 30.45 19.86 -7.30
C PRO A 96 30.49 18.97 -8.56
N ARG A 97 30.62 19.56 -9.76
CA ARG A 97 30.81 18.78 -11.00
C ARG A 97 32.24 18.27 -11.11
N THR A 98 32.41 16.96 -11.28
CA THR A 98 33.68 16.32 -11.61
C THR A 98 33.99 16.48 -13.11
N ASN A 99 35.13 17.07 -13.45
CA ASN A 99 35.56 17.15 -14.85
C ASN A 99 36.24 15.83 -15.25
N LEU A 100 35.57 15.02 -16.08
CA LEU A 100 36.24 13.97 -16.85
C LEU A 100 36.55 14.52 -18.26
N PRO A 101 37.78 14.37 -18.78
CA PRO A 101 38.14 14.87 -20.09
C PRO A 101 37.52 13.97 -21.16
N THR A 102 36.57 14.49 -21.93
CA THR A 102 36.01 13.77 -23.08
C THR A 102 36.22 14.60 -24.33
N THR A 103 37.08 14.11 -25.22
CA THR A 103 37.15 14.58 -26.62
C THR A 103 35.95 14.02 -27.38
N LEU A 104 35.11 14.91 -27.90
CA LEU A 104 33.96 14.58 -28.76
C LEU A 104 34.42 14.37 -30.21
N PRO A 105 33.94 13.35 -30.95
CA PRO A 105 34.16 13.27 -32.39
C PRO A 105 33.19 14.19 -33.15
N SER A 106 33.65 14.70 -34.29
CA SER A 106 32.92 15.65 -35.12
C SER A 106 31.70 15.01 -35.80
N ARG A 107 30.60 15.78 -35.83
CA ARG A 107 29.42 15.52 -36.65
C ARG A 107 29.79 15.61 -38.13
N ASP A 108 29.49 14.57 -38.89
CA ASP A 108 28.97 14.73 -40.25
C ASP A 108 28.01 13.61 -40.65
N SER A 109 26.89 14.05 -41.21
CA SER A 109 25.87 13.40 -42.04
C SER A 109 25.22 12.08 -41.60
N ILE A 110 23.95 12.22 -41.21
CA ILE A 110 22.85 11.26 -41.15
C ILE A 110 22.76 10.41 -42.43
N THR A 111 22.66 9.08 -42.28
CA THR A 111 21.67 8.26 -43.01
C THR A 111 21.31 7.02 -42.20
N ASP A 112 20.04 6.67 -42.28
CA ASP A 112 19.33 5.59 -41.58
C ASP A 112 20.03 4.24 -41.66
N ASN A 113 20.27 3.62 -40.49
CA ASN A 113 20.18 2.17 -40.19
C ASN A 113 21.06 1.83 -38.99
N TYR A 114 20.57 2.04 -37.76
CA TYR A 114 21.07 1.32 -36.57
C TYR A 114 19.93 1.15 -35.56
N ALA A 115 19.06 0.19 -35.84
CA ALA A 115 18.30 -0.52 -34.81
C ALA A 115 19.14 -1.72 -34.33
N SER A 116 19.89 -1.52 -33.25
CA SER A 116 20.55 -2.51 -32.36
C SER A 116 21.70 -1.76 -31.67
N GLU A 117 21.73 -1.47 -30.37
CA GLU A 117 21.42 -2.30 -29.21
C GLU A 117 20.74 -1.40 -28.14
N ILE A 118 19.47 -1.66 -27.86
CA ILE A 118 18.75 -1.18 -26.67
C ILE A 118 18.68 -2.41 -25.76
N GLY A 119 18.93 -2.29 -24.46
CA GLY A 119 18.81 -3.42 -23.52
C GLY A 119 17.48 -4.12 -23.77
N ILE A 120 17.48 -5.43 -24.04
CA ILE A 120 16.25 -6.21 -24.26
C ILE A 120 15.96 -6.92 -22.96
N ILE A 121 14.76 -6.77 -22.43
CA ILE A 121 14.29 -7.60 -21.32
C ILE A 121 13.98 -9.00 -21.86
N ASP A 122 14.60 -10.03 -21.28
CA ASP A 122 14.38 -11.41 -21.71
C ASP A 122 12.91 -11.80 -21.47
N PRO A 123 12.15 -12.20 -22.51
CA PRO A 123 10.76 -12.61 -22.36
C PRO A 123 10.57 -13.79 -21.39
N THR A 124 11.61 -14.56 -21.09
CA THR A 124 11.54 -15.64 -20.08
C THR A 124 11.20 -15.13 -18.68
N ILE A 125 11.45 -13.84 -18.38
CA ILE A 125 11.05 -13.18 -17.13
C ILE A 125 9.54 -13.27 -16.89
N ALA A 126 8.75 -13.41 -17.95
CA ALA A 126 7.31 -13.63 -17.88
C ALA A 126 6.96 -14.84 -17.01
N ASN A 127 7.79 -15.90 -17.02
CA ASN A 127 7.59 -17.10 -16.23
C ASN A 127 7.88 -16.90 -14.74
N GLU A 128 8.73 -15.93 -14.40
CA GLU A 128 9.03 -15.55 -13.01
C GLU A 128 7.95 -14.64 -12.44
N VAL A 129 7.49 -13.66 -13.23
CA VAL A 129 6.53 -12.64 -12.77
C VAL A 129 5.06 -13.03 -12.96
N MET A 130 4.75 -13.99 -13.82
CA MET A 130 3.40 -14.55 -14.00
C MET A 130 3.36 -16.02 -13.60
N PRO A 131 2.83 -16.36 -12.40
CA PRO A 131 2.77 -17.74 -11.95
C PRO A 131 1.91 -18.59 -12.89
N ASP A 132 2.24 -19.88 -13.00
CA ASP A 132 1.36 -20.83 -13.68
C ASP A 132 0.07 -20.98 -12.86
N LEU A 133 -1.07 -20.73 -13.52
CA LEU A 133 -2.40 -20.79 -12.92
C LEU A 133 -3.09 -22.15 -13.19
N GLY A 134 -2.43 -23.07 -13.89
CA GLY A 134 -2.99 -24.39 -14.23
C GLY A 134 -4.02 -24.37 -15.36
N TYR A 135 -4.08 -23.29 -16.14
CA TYR A 135 -4.97 -23.15 -17.29
C TYR A 135 -4.22 -23.29 -18.62
N GLU A 136 -4.89 -23.81 -19.65
CA GLU A 136 -4.35 -23.85 -21.01
C GLU A 136 -4.19 -22.42 -21.54
N ILE A 137 -2.98 -22.09 -22.02
CA ILE A 137 -2.65 -20.80 -22.64
C ILE A 137 -2.96 -20.92 -24.14
N GLU A 138 -3.91 -20.12 -24.63
CA GLU A 138 -4.25 -20.06 -26.07
C GLU A 138 -3.25 -19.25 -26.86
N ASP A 139 -2.76 -18.15 -26.30
CA ASP A 139 -1.77 -17.28 -26.94
C ASP A 139 -0.92 -16.57 -25.86
N PHE A 140 0.33 -16.28 -26.20
CA PHE A 140 1.22 -15.50 -25.36
C PHE A 140 1.98 -14.48 -26.21
N GLN A 141 1.84 -13.21 -25.86
CA GLN A 141 2.50 -12.10 -26.53
C GLN A 141 3.08 -11.13 -25.51
N TYR A 142 4.04 -10.33 -25.97
CA TYR A 142 4.58 -9.24 -25.19
C TYR A 142 4.83 -8.01 -26.05
N TYR A 143 4.76 -6.85 -25.41
CA TYR A 143 4.95 -5.56 -26.07
C TYR A 143 5.73 -4.62 -25.16
N THR A 144 6.84 -4.08 -25.67
CA THR A 144 7.67 -3.09 -24.96
C THR A 144 7.46 -1.72 -25.58
N TRP A 145 7.01 -0.80 -24.75
CA TRP A 145 6.83 0.60 -25.08
C TRP A 145 7.95 1.44 -24.49
N ARG A 146 8.79 2.02 -25.36
CA ARG A 146 9.82 2.97 -24.96
C ARG A 146 9.20 4.34 -24.69
N ILE A 147 9.38 4.82 -23.47
CA ILE A 147 9.02 6.17 -23.02
C ILE A 147 10.28 7.03 -23.06
N THR A 148 10.18 8.18 -23.70
CA THR A 148 11.23 9.21 -23.73
C THR A 148 10.62 10.55 -23.36
N CYS A 149 11.46 11.50 -22.97
CA CYS A 149 11.02 12.83 -22.55
C CYS A 149 10.05 12.76 -21.36
N TRP A 150 10.32 11.90 -20.38
CA TRP A 150 9.45 11.66 -19.22
C TRP A 150 8.99 12.97 -18.56
N SER A 151 9.92 13.91 -18.39
CA SER A 151 9.71 15.23 -17.80
C SER A 151 8.64 16.08 -18.52
N GLY A 152 8.42 15.84 -19.82
CA GLY A 152 7.47 16.56 -20.66
C GLY A 152 6.18 15.79 -20.95
N LEU A 153 5.96 14.63 -20.32
CA LEU A 153 4.77 13.83 -20.60
C LEU A 153 3.47 14.52 -20.15
N GLU A 154 2.38 14.22 -20.84
CA GLU A 154 1.05 14.63 -20.41
C GLU A 154 0.56 13.81 -19.20
N LYS A 155 -0.51 14.27 -18.55
CA LYS A 155 -1.14 13.56 -17.41
C LYS A 155 -1.57 12.13 -17.74
N ARG A 156 -1.85 11.84 -19.01
CA ARG A 156 -2.23 10.53 -19.53
C ARG A 156 -1.69 10.38 -20.94
N ILE A 157 -1.00 9.27 -21.19
CA ILE A 157 -0.57 8.86 -22.53
C ILE A 157 -0.99 7.41 -22.81
N THR A 158 -1.07 7.05 -24.09
CA THR A 158 -1.50 5.71 -24.54
C THR A 158 -0.51 5.17 -25.55
N SER A 159 -0.15 3.89 -25.42
CA SER A 159 0.77 3.23 -26.35
C SER A 159 0.13 2.99 -27.71
N PRO A 160 0.95 2.73 -28.75
CA PRO A 160 0.52 1.99 -29.93
C PRO A 160 -0.20 0.67 -29.57
N GLU A 161 -1.04 0.19 -30.50
CA GLU A 161 -1.75 -1.08 -30.36
C GLU A 161 -0.81 -2.26 -30.66
N PHE A 162 -1.02 -3.37 -29.94
CA PHE A 162 -0.36 -4.66 -30.19
C PHE A 162 -1.38 -5.79 -30.12
N GLU A 163 -1.14 -6.90 -30.82
CA GLU A 163 -2.10 -8.00 -30.96
C GLU A 163 -1.78 -9.15 -29.99
N ALA A 164 -2.82 -9.72 -29.37
CA ALA A 164 -2.76 -10.99 -28.65
C ALA A 164 -4.15 -11.66 -28.63
N GLY A 165 -4.21 -12.95 -28.93
CA GLY A 165 -5.45 -13.73 -29.02
C GLY A 165 -6.40 -13.26 -30.11
N GLY A 166 -5.88 -12.65 -31.17
CA GLY A 166 -6.67 -12.04 -32.24
C GLY A 166 -7.36 -10.72 -31.84
N TRP A 167 -6.95 -10.09 -30.73
CA TRP A 167 -7.49 -8.82 -30.26
C TRP A 167 -6.40 -7.77 -30.09
N ASN A 168 -6.77 -6.50 -30.30
CA ASN A 168 -5.87 -5.36 -30.13
C ASN A 168 -5.87 -4.89 -28.68
N TRP A 169 -4.66 -4.76 -28.14
CA TRP A 169 -4.35 -4.30 -26.80
C TRP A 169 -3.53 -3.02 -26.85
N ARG A 170 -3.58 -2.24 -25.77
CA ARG A 170 -2.80 -1.02 -25.57
C ARG A 170 -2.45 -0.85 -24.10
N VAL A 171 -1.37 -0.15 -23.83
CA VAL A 171 -0.99 0.29 -22.48
C VAL A 171 -1.46 1.73 -22.28
N LEU A 172 -2.21 1.98 -21.19
CA LEU A 172 -2.55 3.33 -20.75
C LEU A 172 -1.65 3.68 -19.58
N PHE A 173 -1.01 4.84 -19.66
CA PHE A 173 -0.02 5.24 -18.69
C PHE A 173 -0.29 6.65 -18.15
N TYR A 174 -0.26 6.76 -16.82
CA TYR A 174 -0.45 7.99 -16.05
C TYR A 174 0.85 8.27 -15.29
N PRO A 175 1.80 9.01 -15.90
CA PRO A 175 3.15 9.23 -15.37
C PRO A 175 3.18 10.06 -14.08
N PHE A 176 2.07 10.72 -13.72
CA PHE A 176 1.93 11.51 -12.49
C PHE A 176 0.74 11.04 -11.65
N GLY A 177 0.25 9.82 -11.91
CA GLY A 177 -0.87 9.23 -11.21
C GLY A 177 -2.24 9.78 -11.57
N ILE A 178 -3.27 9.28 -10.89
CA ILE A 178 -4.67 9.68 -11.07
C ILE A 178 -5.12 10.40 -9.79
N ASN A 179 -5.78 11.56 -9.92
CA ASN A 179 -6.33 12.34 -8.80
C ASN A 179 -5.29 12.75 -7.74
N ASN A 180 -4.16 13.32 -8.15
CA ASN A 180 -3.08 13.79 -7.25
C ASN A 180 -2.50 12.67 -6.36
N SER A 181 -2.31 11.46 -6.90
CA SER A 181 -1.62 10.38 -6.20
C SER A 181 -0.11 10.47 -6.36
N ASP A 182 0.66 10.19 -5.30
CA ASP A 182 2.13 10.09 -5.33
C ASP A 182 2.67 8.83 -6.05
N THR A 183 1.88 8.22 -6.93
CA THR A 183 2.19 6.95 -7.59
C THR A 183 1.88 7.01 -9.08
N VAL A 184 2.70 6.38 -9.93
CA VAL A 184 2.35 6.15 -11.33
C VAL A 184 1.24 5.11 -11.45
N SER A 185 0.44 5.21 -12.52
CA SER A 185 -0.61 4.22 -12.82
C SER A 185 -0.41 3.63 -14.22
N ILE A 186 -0.51 2.31 -14.35
CA ILE A 186 -0.36 1.59 -15.63
C ILE A 186 -1.53 0.63 -15.80
N TYR A 187 -2.16 0.63 -16.97
CA TYR A 187 -3.28 -0.24 -17.32
C TYR A 187 -3.06 -0.93 -18.66
N LEU A 188 -3.53 -2.17 -18.74
CA LEU A 188 -3.76 -2.87 -19.98
C LEU A 188 -5.20 -2.60 -20.43
N GLY A 189 -5.37 -2.22 -21.70
CA GLY A 189 -6.68 -1.98 -22.30
C GLY A 189 -6.85 -2.75 -23.60
N SER A 190 -8.04 -3.29 -23.82
CA SER A 190 -8.52 -3.81 -25.10
C SER A 190 -9.27 -2.70 -25.86
N ASP A 191 -9.34 -2.78 -27.19
CA ASP A 191 -10.28 -1.95 -27.97
C ASP A 191 -11.59 -2.70 -28.25
N PRO A 192 -12.67 -2.44 -27.49
CA PRO A 192 -13.92 -3.15 -27.66
C PRO A 192 -14.73 -2.71 -28.88
N LYS A 193 -14.29 -1.68 -29.64
CA LYS A 193 -15.08 -1.10 -30.75
C LYS A 193 -15.42 -2.09 -31.87
N ARG A 194 -14.64 -3.18 -31.99
CA ARG A 194 -14.86 -4.25 -32.98
C ARG A 194 -15.36 -5.56 -32.36
N ALA A 195 -15.62 -5.57 -31.05
CA ALA A 195 -15.96 -6.79 -30.33
C ALA A 195 -17.44 -7.18 -30.58
N PRO A 196 -17.74 -8.46 -30.86
CA PRO A 196 -19.12 -8.92 -31.00
C PRO A 196 -19.89 -8.81 -29.67
N ALA A 197 -21.23 -8.85 -29.74
CA ALA A 197 -22.06 -8.88 -28.55
C ALA A 197 -21.73 -10.10 -27.68
N GLY A 198 -21.47 -9.89 -26.40
CA GLY A 198 -21.05 -10.96 -25.48
C GLY A 198 -19.57 -11.31 -25.53
N TRP A 199 -18.75 -10.55 -26.25
CA TRP A 199 -17.30 -10.76 -26.30
C TRP A 199 -16.65 -10.73 -24.90
N TYR A 200 -15.68 -11.62 -24.73
CA TYR A 200 -14.78 -11.62 -23.60
C TYR A 200 -13.40 -12.16 -24.00
N SER A 201 -12.39 -11.83 -23.19
CA SER A 201 -11.07 -12.46 -23.25
C SER A 201 -10.54 -12.66 -21.84
N CYS A 202 -10.24 -13.90 -21.46
CA CYS A 202 -9.60 -14.22 -20.18
C CYS A 202 -8.09 -14.02 -20.35
N VAL A 203 -7.53 -13.04 -19.64
CA VAL A 203 -6.14 -12.62 -19.82
C VAL A 203 -5.40 -12.60 -18.49
N GLN A 204 -4.31 -13.36 -18.40
CA GLN A 204 -3.27 -13.15 -17.39
C GLN A 204 -2.22 -12.21 -17.98
N PHE A 205 -1.84 -11.16 -17.26
CA PHE A 205 -0.88 -10.19 -17.75
C PHE A 205 0.04 -9.66 -16.66
N ALA A 206 1.25 -9.25 -17.06
CA ALA A 206 2.18 -8.50 -16.23
C ALA A 206 2.56 -7.19 -16.91
N LEU A 207 2.66 -6.12 -16.12
CA LEU A 207 3.14 -4.82 -16.53
C LEU A 207 4.45 -4.55 -15.80
N LEU A 208 5.52 -4.26 -16.55
CA LEU A 208 6.84 -3.94 -16.03
C LEU A 208 7.19 -2.51 -16.40
N LEU A 209 7.76 -1.77 -15.46
CA LEU A 209 8.46 -0.52 -15.71
C LEU A 209 9.93 -0.73 -15.38
N TRP A 210 10.83 -0.47 -16.32
CA TRP A 210 12.24 -0.81 -16.18
C TRP A 210 13.18 0.16 -16.88
N ASN A 211 14.44 0.16 -16.44
CA ASN A 211 15.47 1.04 -16.95
C ASN A 211 16.03 0.52 -18.30
N PRO A 212 15.95 1.27 -19.41
CA PRO A 212 16.45 0.85 -20.73
C PRO A 212 17.94 0.48 -20.76
N GLU A 213 18.73 1.07 -19.86
CA GLU A 213 20.18 0.86 -19.74
C GLU A 213 20.52 -0.30 -18.78
N ASP A 214 19.55 -0.77 -18.00
CA ASP A 214 19.68 -1.92 -17.09
C ASP A 214 18.33 -2.67 -16.96
N PRO A 215 18.08 -3.66 -17.82
CA PRO A 215 16.85 -4.46 -17.79
C PRO A 215 16.61 -5.24 -16.49
N THR A 216 17.63 -5.39 -15.65
CA THR A 216 17.48 -6.05 -14.34
C THR A 216 16.87 -5.12 -13.28
N SER A 217 16.95 -3.80 -13.49
CA SER A 217 16.28 -2.79 -12.68
C SER A 217 14.86 -2.58 -13.20
N TYR A 218 13.92 -3.33 -12.62
CA TYR A 218 12.52 -3.27 -12.98
C TYR A 218 11.60 -3.36 -11.76
N VAL A 219 10.38 -2.86 -11.95
CA VAL A 219 9.26 -3.12 -11.05
C VAL A 219 8.12 -3.72 -11.85
N SER A 220 7.53 -4.78 -11.32
CA SER A 220 6.47 -5.51 -12.01
C SER A 220 5.22 -5.60 -11.16
N ARG A 221 4.07 -5.65 -11.83
CA ARG A 221 2.81 -6.11 -11.23
C ARG A 221 2.10 -7.04 -12.20
N THR A 222 1.49 -8.08 -11.63
CA THR A 222 0.77 -9.12 -12.36
C THR A 222 -0.69 -9.15 -11.93
N ALA A 223 -1.57 -9.51 -12.86
CA ALA A 223 -2.99 -9.69 -12.64
C ALA A 223 -3.56 -10.68 -13.66
N HIS A 224 -4.77 -11.15 -13.41
CA HIS A 224 -5.55 -11.91 -14.36
C HIS A 224 -7.01 -11.44 -14.33
N HIS A 225 -7.66 -11.40 -15.49
CA HIS A 225 -8.98 -10.77 -15.63
C HIS A 225 -9.73 -11.25 -16.87
N ARG A 226 -11.05 -11.17 -16.82
CA ARG A 226 -11.92 -11.34 -17.98
C ARG A 226 -12.29 -9.97 -18.56
N PHE A 227 -11.57 -9.56 -19.59
CA PHE A 227 -11.90 -8.35 -20.34
C PHE A 227 -13.21 -8.55 -21.08
N THR A 228 -14.05 -7.52 -21.11
CA THR A 228 -15.31 -7.50 -21.87
C THR A 228 -15.50 -6.16 -22.55
N ALA A 229 -16.50 -6.03 -23.42
CA ALA A 229 -16.82 -4.74 -24.02
C ALA A 229 -17.19 -3.65 -23.00
N LYS A 230 -17.66 -4.05 -21.80
CA LYS A 230 -18.01 -3.16 -20.69
C LYS A 230 -16.81 -2.86 -19.77
N GLU A 231 -15.90 -3.81 -19.64
CA GLU A 231 -14.67 -3.70 -18.83
C GLU A 231 -13.45 -3.85 -19.75
N PRO A 232 -13.16 -2.84 -20.60
CA PRO A 232 -12.11 -2.98 -21.59
C PRO A 232 -10.73 -2.68 -21.01
N TYR A 233 -10.58 -2.25 -19.75
CA TYR A 233 -9.30 -1.90 -19.14
C TYR A 233 -9.17 -2.44 -17.71
N LEU A 234 -8.00 -2.98 -17.39
CA LEU A 234 -7.60 -3.31 -16.02
C LEU A 234 -6.13 -2.92 -15.81
N GLY A 235 -5.80 -2.47 -14.61
CA GLY A 235 -4.46 -2.05 -14.28
C GLY A 235 -4.29 -1.73 -12.82
N PHE A 236 -3.24 -0.98 -12.53
CA PHE A 236 -2.80 -0.68 -11.18
C PHE A 236 -2.81 0.84 -10.98
N PRO A 237 -3.86 1.40 -10.32
CA PRO A 237 -3.93 2.83 -10.03
C PRO A 237 -2.74 3.32 -9.20
N ARG A 238 -2.18 2.45 -8.35
CA ARG A 238 -0.96 2.70 -7.56
C ARG A 238 0.11 1.67 -7.95
N PHE A 239 0.67 1.82 -9.15
CA PHE A 239 1.64 0.87 -9.68
C PHE A 239 2.98 0.97 -8.94
N TYR A 240 3.56 2.18 -8.83
CA TYR A 240 4.82 2.44 -8.12
C TYR A 240 4.93 3.89 -7.63
N ASP A 241 5.68 4.14 -6.55
CA ASP A 241 5.88 5.48 -5.96
C ASP A 241 6.72 6.37 -6.88
N LEU A 242 6.22 7.58 -7.18
CA LEU A 242 6.88 8.54 -8.08
C LEU A 242 8.29 8.90 -7.63
N ARG A 243 8.50 9.07 -6.32
CA ARG A 243 9.78 9.48 -5.75
C ARG A 243 10.83 8.38 -5.88
N LYS A 244 10.39 7.11 -5.89
CA LYS A 244 11.27 5.95 -6.02
C LYS A 244 11.69 5.66 -7.46
N LEU A 245 11.10 6.30 -8.47
CA LEU A 245 11.45 6.07 -9.87
C LEU A 245 12.82 6.65 -10.24
N PHE A 246 13.22 7.73 -9.58
CA PHE A 246 14.43 8.51 -9.89
C PHE A 246 15.60 8.23 -8.95
N VAL A 247 15.43 7.32 -7.99
CA VAL A 247 16.46 6.97 -7.00
C VAL A 247 16.77 5.48 -7.12
N PRO A 248 18.06 5.07 -7.11
CA PRO A 248 18.43 3.66 -7.01
C PRO A 248 17.81 3.01 -5.76
N SER A 249 17.36 1.76 -5.88
CA SER A 249 16.82 1.01 -4.73
C SER A 249 17.92 0.24 -4.00
N GLU A 250 17.65 -0.28 -2.80
CA GLU A 250 18.65 -1.03 -2.00
C GLU A 250 19.28 -2.22 -2.76
N ASN A 251 18.56 -2.77 -3.74
CA ASN A 251 18.98 -3.95 -4.51
C ASN A 251 19.50 -3.63 -5.92
N HIS A 252 19.38 -2.39 -6.41
CA HIS A 252 19.74 -2.02 -7.78
C HIS A 252 20.57 -0.73 -7.81
N THR A 253 21.65 -0.73 -8.58
CA THR A 253 22.58 0.40 -8.66
C THR A 253 22.08 1.57 -9.51
N ARG A 254 21.01 1.36 -10.29
CA ARG A 254 20.43 2.36 -11.20
C ARG A 254 18.97 2.65 -10.88
N PRO A 255 18.51 3.92 -11.03
CA PRO A 255 17.10 4.27 -10.92
C PRO A 255 16.29 3.63 -12.05
N LEU A 256 14.96 3.59 -11.93
CA LEU A 256 14.07 3.05 -12.96
C LEU A 256 13.91 4.01 -14.15
N ILE A 257 13.98 5.31 -13.88
CA ILE A 257 14.02 6.36 -14.91
C ILE A 257 15.43 6.92 -14.94
N GLU A 258 16.06 6.78 -16.08
CA GLU A 258 17.40 7.30 -16.35
C GLU A 258 17.38 7.96 -17.74
N ASN A 259 18.09 9.08 -17.89
CA ASN A 259 18.14 9.83 -19.15
C ASN A 259 16.75 10.26 -19.68
N ASP A 260 15.85 10.63 -18.77
CA ASP A 260 14.47 11.04 -19.08
C ASP A 260 13.66 9.99 -19.87
N ALA A 261 14.04 8.72 -19.70
CA ALA A 261 13.46 7.59 -20.40
C ALA A 261 13.23 6.41 -19.47
N CYS A 262 12.23 5.60 -19.82
CA CYS A 262 12.03 4.27 -19.26
C CYS A 262 11.35 3.37 -20.29
N ASN A 263 11.31 2.07 -20.02
CA ASN A 263 10.53 1.13 -20.82
C ASN A 263 9.36 0.58 -20.00
N ILE A 264 8.22 0.41 -20.66
CA ILE A 264 7.06 -0.31 -20.11
C ILE A 264 6.84 -1.56 -20.94
N THR A 265 6.94 -2.74 -20.34
CA THR A 265 6.65 -4.01 -21.02
C THR A 265 5.36 -4.60 -20.50
N ALA A 266 4.44 -4.94 -21.41
CA ALA A 266 3.24 -5.71 -21.14
C ALA A 266 3.44 -7.15 -21.62
N PHE A 267 3.34 -8.11 -20.71
CA PHE A 267 3.23 -9.54 -21.05
C PHE A 267 1.76 -9.94 -20.97
N VAL A 268 1.26 -10.67 -21.97
CA VAL A 268 -0.16 -11.00 -22.11
C VAL A 268 -0.29 -12.48 -22.47
N ARG A 269 -0.85 -13.28 -21.56
CA ARG A 269 -1.28 -14.66 -21.79
C ARG A 269 -2.80 -14.70 -21.93
N ILE A 270 -3.27 -15.14 -23.08
CA ILE A 270 -4.69 -15.42 -23.33
C ILE A 270 -4.96 -16.82 -22.82
N ILE A 271 -5.93 -16.93 -21.92
CA ILE A 271 -6.26 -18.18 -21.24
C ILE A 271 -7.55 -18.74 -21.81
N LYS A 272 -7.51 -20.03 -22.15
CA LYS A 272 -8.68 -20.77 -22.59
C LYS A 272 -9.70 -20.84 -21.47
N ASP A 273 -10.92 -20.41 -21.75
CA ASP A 273 -12.06 -20.55 -20.84
C ASP A 273 -12.96 -21.72 -21.26
N PRO A 274 -12.70 -22.96 -20.78
CA PRO A 274 -13.55 -24.10 -21.09
C PRO A 274 -14.92 -24.01 -20.38
N THR A 275 -15.12 -23.07 -19.45
CA THR A 275 -16.31 -22.98 -18.60
C THR A 275 -17.30 -21.92 -19.04
N GLY A 276 -16.87 -20.96 -19.86
CA GLY A 276 -17.64 -19.78 -20.25
C GLY A 276 -17.77 -18.70 -19.16
N VAL A 277 -17.24 -18.93 -17.95
CA VAL A 277 -17.32 -18.02 -16.79
C VAL A 277 -15.98 -17.83 -16.08
N LEU A 278 -14.87 -18.25 -16.68
CA LEU A 278 -13.54 -18.07 -16.09
C LEU A 278 -13.28 -16.58 -15.86
N TRP A 279 -12.85 -16.24 -14.64
CA TRP A 279 -12.58 -14.88 -14.19
C TRP A 279 -13.72 -13.88 -14.41
N HIS A 280 -14.94 -14.37 -14.58
CA HIS A 280 -16.18 -13.61 -14.49
C HIS A 280 -16.46 -13.24 -13.03
N TYR A 281 -15.45 -12.73 -12.33
CA TYR A 281 -15.43 -12.63 -10.89
C TYR A 281 -16.67 -11.94 -10.36
N PHE A 282 -17.16 -12.51 -9.26
CA PHE A 282 -17.96 -11.97 -8.16
C PHE A 282 -17.70 -10.50 -7.73
N ILE A 283 -17.57 -9.55 -8.66
CA ILE A 283 -17.59 -8.11 -8.45
C ILE A 283 -18.37 -7.52 -9.62
N ASN A 284 -19.69 -7.54 -9.51
CA ASN A 284 -20.50 -6.50 -10.14
C ASN A 284 -20.13 -5.16 -9.48
N LYS A 285 -19.14 -4.45 -10.02
CA LYS A 285 -18.92 -3.05 -9.63
C LYS A 285 -20.01 -2.11 -10.13
N GLU A 286 -20.96 -2.65 -10.90
CA GLU A 286 -22.23 -2.01 -11.22
C GLU A 286 -23.41 -2.97 -11.01
N ILE A 287 -23.58 -3.53 -9.80
CA ILE A 287 -24.94 -3.96 -9.44
C ILE A 287 -25.76 -2.66 -9.43
N LYS A 288 -26.69 -2.53 -10.38
CA LYS A 288 -27.68 -1.45 -10.38
C LYS A 288 -28.24 -1.35 -8.96
N ALA A 289 -28.44 -0.15 -8.43
CA ALA A 289 -28.89 0.02 -7.04
C ALA A 289 -30.11 -0.86 -6.70
N HIS A 290 -31.00 -1.05 -7.70
CA HIS A 290 -32.18 -1.90 -7.59
C HIS A 290 -31.91 -3.41 -7.57
N GLU A 291 -30.73 -3.93 -7.93
CA GLU A 291 -30.41 -5.38 -7.96
C GLU A 291 -29.53 -5.81 -6.77
N ARG A 292 -28.99 -4.86 -5.99
CA ARG A 292 -28.07 -5.13 -4.87
C ARG A 292 -28.64 -6.08 -3.83
N TYR A 293 -29.96 -6.07 -3.65
CA TYR A 293 -30.65 -6.94 -2.70
C TYR A 293 -30.55 -8.43 -3.05
N LEU A 294 -30.23 -8.79 -4.30
CA LEU A 294 -30.07 -10.18 -4.75
C LEU A 294 -28.70 -10.77 -4.40
N TYR A 295 -27.73 -9.92 -4.06
CA TYR A 295 -26.36 -10.32 -3.80
C TYR A 295 -26.05 -10.31 -2.31
N LEU A 296 -25.09 -11.14 -1.93
CA LEU A 296 -24.54 -11.30 -0.60
C LEU A 296 -23.08 -10.91 -0.63
N PRO A 297 -22.71 -9.77 -0.01
CA PRO A 297 -21.32 -9.44 0.28
C PRO A 297 -20.68 -10.58 1.08
N THR A 298 -19.61 -11.16 0.55
CA THR A 298 -18.91 -12.32 1.12
C THR A 298 -17.43 -12.01 1.17
N LYS A 299 -16.81 -11.98 2.34
CA LYS A 299 -15.36 -11.82 2.51
C LYS A 299 -14.70 -13.16 2.78
N ILE A 300 -13.56 -13.43 2.17
CA ILE A 300 -12.83 -14.69 2.36
C ILE A 300 -11.41 -14.39 2.85
N VAL A 301 -11.06 -14.92 4.02
CA VAL A 301 -9.69 -14.92 4.57
C VAL A 301 -9.02 -16.24 4.18
N THR A 302 -7.94 -16.16 3.40
CA THR A 302 -7.14 -17.32 3.02
C THR A 302 -5.98 -17.54 4.00
N PRO A 303 -5.33 -18.72 4.00
CA PRO A 303 -4.13 -18.95 4.79
C PRO A 303 -3.02 -17.91 4.55
N GLU A 304 -2.86 -17.43 3.31
CA GLU A 304 -1.87 -16.42 2.93
C GLU A 304 -2.20 -15.05 3.52
N ILE A 305 -3.49 -14.69 3.61
CA ILE A 305 -3.94 -13.46 4.27
C ILE A 305 -3.65 -13.55 5.76
N PHE A 306 -3.95 -14.68 6.39
CA PHE A 306 -3.65 -14.92 7.80
C PHE A 306 -2.15 -14.86 8.06
N ALA A 307 -1.32 -15.45 7.18
CA ALA A 307 0.13 -15.50 7.37
C ALA A 307 0.79 -14.12 7.45
N ARG A 308 0.34 -13.19 6.61
CA ARG A 308 0.85 -11.81 6.56
C ARG A 308 0.19 -10.86 7.56
N HIS A 309 -0.86 -11.29 8.26
CA HIS A 309 -1.62 -10.42 9.16
C HIS A 309 -0.84 -10.07 10.42
N GLN A 310 -0.66 -8.76 10.64
CA GLN A 310 0.14 -8.21 11.75
C GLN A 310 -0.70 -7.77 12.96
N GLY A 311 -2.02 -8.00 12.94
CA GLY A 311 -2.96 -7.50 13.93
C GLY A 311 -3.61 -8.58 14.79
N PHE A 312 -4.64 -8.16 15.54
CA PHE A 312 -5.55 -9.06 16.26
C PHE A 312 -6.42 -9.86 15.30
N ASP A 313 -6.95 -10.99 15.78
CA ASP A 313 -7.75 -11.94 15.02
C ASP A 313 -6.98 -12.51 13.80
N LEU A 314 -7.68 -13.13 12.85
CA LEU A 314 -7.06 -13.67 11.63
C LEU A 314 -6.89 -12.61 10.54
N ALA A 315 -7.75 -11.60 10.57
CA ALA A 315 -7.73 -10.46 9.68
C ALA A 315 -8.53 -9.33 10.36
N ASN A 316 -8.21 -8.10 9.99
CA ASN A 316 -8.91 -6.93 10.43
C ASN A 316 -10.08 -6.61 9.50
N PHE A 317 -11.30 -6.76 10.01
CA PHE A 317 -12.54 -6.37 9.33
C PHE A 317 -13.05 -4.97 9.73
N ASN A 318 -12.32 -4.27 10.60
CA ASN A 318 -12.64 -2.94 11.09
C ASN A 318 -11.64 -1.92 10.52
N ASN A 319 -12.16 -0.97 9.74
CA ASN A 319 -11.35 0.04 9.07
C ASN A 319 -10.71 1.09 10.01
N GLN A 320 -10.97 1.01 11.32
CA GLN A 320 -10.46 1.95 12.31
C GLN A 320 -9.25 1.42 13.10
N GLN A 321 -9.12 0.11 13.22
CA GLN A 321 -8.02 -0.49 13.96
C GLN A 321 -6.82 -0.64 13.02
N TYR A 322 -5.62 -0.31 13.47
CA TYR A 322 -4.40 -0.62 12.72
C TYR A 322 -3.79 -1.94 13.23
N PRO A 323 -3.17 -2.78 12.38
CA PRO A 323 -3.04 -2.65 10.92
C PRO A 323 -4.31 -3.08 10.16
N LEU A 324 -4.53 -2.48 8.99
CA LEU A 324 -5.59 -2.89 8.08
C LEU A 324 -5.23 -4.23 7.42
N SER A 325 -6.26 -5.00 7.09
CA SER A 325 -6.12 -6.20 6.26
C SER A 325 -6.81 -5.98 4.93
N ASP A 326 -6.10 -6.34 3.86
CA ASP A 326 -6.69 -6.41 2.53
C ASP A 326 -7.40 -7.76 2.37
N VAL A 327 -8.67 -7.79 2.79
CA VAL A 327 -9.55 -8.96 2.67
C VAL A 327 -10.46 -8.77 1.45
N PRO A 328 -10.33 -9.61 0.41
CA PRO A 328 -11.20 -9.55 -0.76
C PRO A 328 -12.68 -9.72 -0.38
N GLN A 329 -13.53 -8.87 -0.95
CA GLN A 329 -14.98 -8.94 -0.83
C GLN A 329 -15.59 -9.31 -2.18
N PHE A 330 -16.44 -10.33 -2.15
CA PHE A 330 -17.12 -10.94 -3.29
C PHE A 330 -18.62 -10.70 -3.18
N MET A 331 -19.28 -10.37 -4.29
CA MET A 331 -20.73 -10.23 -4.38
C MET A 331 -21.33 -11.53 -4.91
N VAL A 332 -21.75 -12.41 -4.00
CA VAL A 332 -22.26 -13.76 -4.32
C VAL A 332 -23.79 -13.69 -4.50
N LEU A 333 -24.35 -14.32 -5.53
CA LEU A 333 -25.81 -14.39 -5.66
C LEU A 333 -26.41 -15.14 -4.47
N LYS A 334 -27.45 -14.59 -3.83
CA LYS A 334 -28.11 -15.27 -2.71
C LYS A 334 -28.70 -16.62 -3.09
N SER A 335 -29.11 -16.78 -4.35
CA SER A 335 -29.62 -18.03 -4.93
C SER A 335 -28.53 -19.01 -5.36
N GLU A 336 -27.25 -18.61 -5.35
CA GLU A 336 -26.15 -19.51 -5.70
C GLU A 336 -26.07 -20.66 -4.69
N THR A 337 -25.82 -21.88 -5.16
CA THR A 337 -25.67 -23.03 -4.25
C THR A 337 -24.28 -23.07 -3.65
N TYR A 338 -24.15 -23.63 -2.45
CA TYR A 338 -22.84 -23.78 -1.82
C TYR A 338 -21.90 -24.67 -2.62
N GLY A 339 -22.41 -25.73 -3.25
CA GLY A 339 -21.61 -26.60 -4.13
C GLY A 339 -20.96 -25.81 -5.26
N ASN A 340 -21.77 -25.03 -6.00
CA ASN A 340 -21.25 -24.18 -7.09
C ASN A 340 -20.28 -23.11 -6.57
N PHE A 341 -20.60 -22.46 -5.44
CA PHE A 341 -19.69 -21.49 -4.82
C PHE A 341 -18.34 -22.13 -4.46
N LYS A 342 -18.36 -23.34 -3.88
CA LYS A 342 -17.16 -24.12 -3.55
C LYS A 342 -16.37 -24.47 -4.80
N ASP A 343 -17.02 -24.96 -5.86
CA ASP A 343 -16.37 -25.29 -7.14
C ASP A 343 -15.73 -24.07 -7.82
N LEU A 344 -16.36 -22.91 -7.72
CA LEU A 344 -15.80 -21.66 -8.23
C LEU A 344 -14.59 -21.22 -7.41
N ALA A 345 -14.64 -21.38 -6.08
CA ALA A 345 -13.52 -21.08 -5.20
C ALA A 345 -12.31 -22.00 -5.47
N VAL A 346 -12.55 -23.31 -5.65
CA VAL A 346 -11.55 -24.33 -6.06
C VAL A 346 -10.80 -23.89 -7.31
N LYS A 347 -11.55 -23.57 -8.37
CA LYS A 347 -10.98 -23.12 -9.65
C LYS A 347 -10.17 -21.83 -9.47
N HIS A 348 -10.68 -20.89 -8.70
CA HIS A 348 -10.01 -19.59 -8.53
C HIS A 348 -8.73 -19.68 -7.70
N LEU A 349 -8.77 -20.42 -6.60
CA LEU A 349 -7.72 -20.43 -5.58
C LEU A 349 -6.67 -21.52 -5.83
N GLY A 350 -6.91 -22.43 -6.77
CA GLY A 350 -5.95 -23.46 -7.19
C GLY A 350 -5.84 -24.64 -6.22
N TYR A 351 -6.82 -24.84 -5.33
CA TYR A 351 -6.87 -25.98 -4.42
C TYR A 351 -7.88 -27.02 -4.91
N PRO A 352 -7.60 -28.33 -4.76
CA PRO A 352 -8.59 -29.37 -5.03
C PRO A 352 -9.84 -29.25 -4.14
N ALA A 353 -11.00 -29.63 -4.67
CA ALA A 353 -12.30 -29.46 -3.99
C ALA A 353 -12.39 -30.22 -2.66
N GLU A 354 -11.75 -31.37 -2.59
CA GLU A 354 -11.64 -32.21 -1.40
C GLU A 354 -10.70 -31.63 -0.34
N GLN A 355 -9.80 -30.71 -0.72
CA GLN A 355 -8.82 -30.09 0.18
C GLN A 355 -9.32 -28.81 0.84
N ILE A 356 -10.48 -28.29 0.43
CA ILE A 356 -10.99 -27.02 0.98
C ILE A 356 -12.28 -27.18 1.77
N ARG A 357 -12.36 -26.39 2.84
CA ARG A 357 -13.57 -26.21 3.65
C ARG A 357 -13.68 -24.75 4.07
N PHE A 358 -14.90 -24.24 4.12
CA PHE A 358 -15.15 -22.88 4.59
C PHE A 358 -15.61 -22.89 6.03
N TRP A 359 -15.03 -22.02 6.85
CA TRP A 359 -15.48 -21.74 8.21
C TRP A 359 -16.13 -20.37 8.27
N ILE A 360 -17.25 -20.27 8.96
CA ILE A 360 -17.97 -19.02 9.14
C ILE A 360 -17.33 -18.25 10.30
N PHE A 361 -16.99 -16.99 10.04
CA PHE A 361 -16.60 -16.07 11.10
C PHE A 361 -17.82 -15.59 11.88
N CYS A 362 -17.72 -15.64 13.20
CA CYS A 362 -18.73 -15.15 14.12
C CYS A 362 -18.18 -13.98 14.94
N ASN A 363 -19.03 -12.99 15.22
CA ASN A 363 -18.72 -11.94 16.18
C ASN A 363 -18.98 -12.49 17.59
N ARG A 364 -17.93 -12.60 18.40
CA ARG A 364 -18.03 -13.10 19.78
C ARG A 364 -18.43 -11.99 20.75
N GLN A 365 -18.89 -12.38 21.94
CA GLN A 365 -19.30 -11.43 23.00
C GLN A 365 -18.17 -10.48 23.42
N ASN A 366 -16.92 -10.95 23.34
CA ASN A 366 -15.72 -10.16 23.64
C ASN A 366 -15.26 -9.25 22.47
N ARG A 367 -16.07 -9.14 21.41
CA ARG A 367 -15.85 -8.31 20.21
C ARG A 367 -14.73 -8.78 19.27
N THR A 368 -14.24 -10.01 19.42
CA THR A 368 -13.39 -10.63 18.39
C THR A 368 -14.23 -11.21 17.26
N VAL A 369 -13.61 -11.36 16.08
CA VAL A 369 -14.21 -12.00 14.91
C VAL A 369 -13.42 -13.27 14.59
N ARG A 370 -13.96 -14.44 14.92
CA ARG A 370 -13.24 -15.73 14.83
C ARG A 370 -14.00 -16.78 14.02
N PRO A 371 -13.30 -17.68 13.29
CA PRO A 371 -13.94 -18.83 12.68
C PRO A 371 -14.54 -19.73 13.76
N ASP A 372 -15.80 -20.11 13.62
CA ASP A 372 -16.53 -20.81 14.68
C ASP A 372 -17.16 -22.11 14.19
N THR A 373 -17.90 -22.04 13.09
CA THR A 373 -18.67 -23.17 12.56
C THR A 373 -18.26 -23.46 11.10
N PRO A 374 -17.92 -24.71 10.74
CA PRO A 374 -17.65 -25.08 9.35
C PRO A 374 -18.94 -25.20 8.52
N ILE A 375 -18.87 -24.85 7.24
CA ILE A 375 -19.91 -25.21 6.27
C ILE A 375 -19.64 -26.65 5.82
N MET A 376 -20.54 -27.55 6.21
CA MET A 376 -20.42 -28.99 5.98
C MET A 376 -20.92 -29.40 4.58
N ASP A 377 -20.49 -30.55 4.09
CA ASP A 377 -20.83 -31.01 2.73
C ASP A 377 -22.34 -31.31 2.53
N ASN A 378 -23.09 -31.53 3.61
CA ASN A 378 -24.55 -31.64 3.53
C ASN A 378 -25.24 -30.30 3.16
N PHE A 379 -24.52 -29.18 3.13
CA PHE A 379 -25.03 -27.88 2.72
C PHE A 379 -24.87 -27.64 1.20
N PHE A 380 -24.29 -28.57 0.43
CA PHE A 380 -24.01 -28.38 -1.01
C PHE A 380 -25.22 -27.89 -1.82
N GLY A 381 -26.41 -28.45 -1.55
CA GLY A 381 -27.65 -28.04 -2.23
C GLY A 381 -28.31 -26.79 -1.65
N MET A 382 -27.86 -26.29 -0.51
CA MET A 382 -28.38 -25.06 0.08
C MET A 382 -27.82 -23.83 -0.64
N THR A 383 -28.62 -22.78 -0.69
CA THR A 383 -28.18 -21.51 -1.26
C THR A 383 -27.34 -20.70 -0.27
N MET A 384 -26.43 -19.88 -0.78
CA MET A 384 -25.57 -19.01 0.04
C MET A 384 -26.38 -18.03 0.90
N GLY A 385 -27.54 -17.59 0.40
CA GLY A 385 -28.50 -16.78 1.16
C GLY A 385 -29.13 -17.52 2.34
N GLU A 386 -29.49 -18.79 2.16
CA GLU A 386 -30.03 -19.63 3.24
C GLU A 386 -28.96 -19.96 4.29
N ILE A 387 -27.73 -20.25 3.85
CA ILE A 387 -26.59 -20.49 4.76
C ILE A 387 -26.40 -19.26 5.63
N ASN A 388 -26.24 -18.07 5.03
CA ASN A 388 -26.05 -16.83 5.78
C ASN A 388 -27.19 -16.58 6.78
N LYS A 389 -28.45 -16.78 6.39
CA LYS A 389 -29.60 -16.62 7.27
C LYS A 389 -29.60 -17.60 8.46
N LYS A 390 -29.11 -18.83 8.28
CA LYS A 390 -29.03 -19.83 9.35
C LYS A 390 -27.86 -19.59 10.30
N THR A 391 -26.77 -19.00 9.81
CA THR A 391 -25.49 -18.98 10.53
C THR A 391 -25.13 -17.61 11.09
N VAL A 392 -25.70 -16.52 10.55
CA VAL A 392 -25.39 -15.16 10.97
C VAL A 392 -26.65 -14.50 11.56
N PRO A 393 -26.61 -13.97 12.80
CA PRO A 393 -27.76 -13.34 13.44
C PRO A 393 -28.34 -12.14 12.66
N THR A 394 -27.47 -11.36 12.02
CA THR A 394 -27.80 -10.20 11.17
C THR A 394 -27.21 -10.40 9.76
N PRO A 395 -27.93 -11.05 8.84
CA PRO A 395 -27.37 -11.56 7.57
C PRO A 395 -27.22 -10.46 6.51
N SER A 396 -26.35 -9.49 6.74
CA SER A 396 -26.00 -8.42 5.79
C SER A 396 -24.70 -8.69 5.00
N GLU A 397 -23.78 -9.45 5.59
CA GLU A 397 -22.49 -9.84 5.03
C GLU A 397 -22.11 -11.23 5.56
N LEU A 398 -21.47 -12.04 4.73
CA LEU A 398 -20.90 -13.32 5.12
C LEU A 398 -19.37 -13.20 5.18
N LYS A 399 -18.75 -13.70 6.24
CA LYS A 399 -17.29 -13.71 6.39
C LYS A 399 -16.85 -15.15 6.54
N LEU A 400 -15.92 -15.59 5.69
CA LEU A 400 -15.46 -16.97 5.61
C LEU A 400 -13.95 -17.05 5.81
N PHE A 401 -13.49 -18.07 6.51
CA PHE A 401 -12.10 -18.52 6.48
C PHE A 401 -12.01 -19.74 5.56
N LEU A 402 -11.05 -19.72 4.64
CA LEU A 402 -10.73 -20.86 3.79
C LEU A 402 -9.74 -21.76 4.52
N GLU A 403 -10.22 -22.90 4.99
CA GLU A 403 -9.37 -23.97 5.48
C GLU A 403 -8.86 -24.79 4.30
N VAL A 404 -7.53 -24.97 4.25
CA VAL A 404 -6.86 -25.84 3.28
C VAL A 404 -6.24 -27.01 4.06
N ALA A 405 -6.77 -28.22 3.83
CA ALA A 405 -6.34 -29.42 4.53
C ALA A 405 -5.10 -30.06 3.91
N LYS A 406 -4.28 -30.68 4.77
CA LYS A 406 -3.32 -31.70 4.37
C LYS A 406 -3.96 -33.08 4.61
N PRO A 407 -3.67 -34.09 3.76
CA PRO A 407 -4.32 -35.39 3.89
C PRO A 407 -3.91 -36.08 5.20
N ILE A 408 -4.89 -36.45 6.02
CA ILE A 408 -4.70 -37.27 7.22
C ILE A 408 -4.76 -38.73 6.79
N ASN A 409 -3.65 -39.46 6.99
CA ASN A 409 -3.50 -40.88 6.62
C ASN A 409 -3.88 -41.18 5.14
N GLY A 410 -3.77 -40.19 4.25
CA GLY A 410 -4.10 -40.33 2.82
C GLY A 410 -5.58 -40.56 2.50
N LYS A 411 -6.50 -40.46 3.48
CA LYS A 411 -7.92 -40.81 3.29
C LYS A 411 -8.92 -39.79 3.85
N VAL A 412 -8.52 -38.96 4.81
CA VAL A 412 -9.41 -37.99 5.46
C VAL A 412 -8.78 -36.61 5.34
N TRP A 413 -9.50 -35.66 4.75
CA TRP A 413 -9.02 -34.27 4.64
C TRP A 413 -9.32 -33.46 5.90
N PHE A 414 -10.51 -33.65 6.45
CA PHE A 414 -11.02 -32.84 7.55
C PHE A 414 -11.49 -33.71 8.71
N PRO A 415 -11.08 -33.41 9.96
CA PRO A 415 -11.67 -34.03 11.14
C PRO A 415 -13.16 -33.70 11.25
N ARG A 416 -13.91 -34.58 11.90
CA ARG A 416 -15.29 -34.27 12.33
C ARG A 416 -15.24 -33.20 13.41
N VAL A 417 -16.10 -32.20 13.29
CA VAL A 417 -16.20 -31.03 14.18
C VAL A 417 -17.64 -30.81 14.62
N ASP A 418 -18.38 -31.91 14.76
CA ASP A 418 -19.68 -31.94 15.43
C ASP A 418 -19.56 -31.63 16.93
N THR A 419 -20.70 -31.41 17.59
CA THR A 419 -20.78 -30.95 18.99
C THR A 419 -20.01 -31.84 19.97
N ASP A 420 -19.96 -33.14 19.69
CA ASP A 420 -19.27 -34.15 20.51
C ASP A 420 -17.81 -34.38 20.09
N SER A 421 -17.32 -33.65 19.07
CA SER A 421 -15.96 -33.81 18.59
C SER A 421 -14.94 -33.52 19.70
N PRO A 422 -13.93 -34.39 19.90
CA PRO A 422 -12.84 -34.09 20.80
C PRO A 422 -11.88 -33.05 20.21
N TYR A 423 -12.02 -32.72 18.92
CA TYR A 423 -11.11 -31.83 18.20
C TYR A 423 -11.61 -30.39 18.21
N MET A 424 -10.66 -29.45 18.27
CA MET A 424 -10.90 -28.02 18.13
C MET A 424 -9.93 -27.45 17.11
N LEU A 425 -10.43 -26.55 16.26
CA LEU A 425 -9.62 -25.82 15.31
C LEU A 425 -9.02 -24.58 16.00
N VAL A 426 -7.71 -24.51 16.12
CA VAL A 426 -6.98 -23.33 16.64
C VAL A 426 -6.03 -22.77 15.60
N PHE A 427 -5.67 -21.50 15.76
CA PHE A 427 -4.79 -20.77 14.87
C PHE A 427 -3.49 -20.43 15.57
N ILE A 428 -2.38 -20.59 14.86
CA ILE A 428 -1.04 -20.43 15.43
C ILE A 428 -0.40 -19.17 14.90
N LYS A 429 -0.01 -18.27 15.80
CA LYS A 429 0.83 -17.11 15.51
C LYS A 429 2.19 -17.24 16.16
N TYR A 430 3.22 -16.71 15.51
CA TYR A 430 4.54 -16.50 16.10
C TYR A 430 4.83 -15.02 16.22
N PHE A 431 5.34 -14.59 17.37
CA PHE A 431 5.88 -13.25 17.56
C PHE A 431 7.41 -13.29 17.48
N ASN A 432 7.96 -12.45 16.60
CA ASN A 432 9.39 -12.27 16.47
C ASN A 432 9.82 -10.95 17.14
N PRO A 433 10.52 -11.00 18.29
CA PRO A 433 11.00 -9.79 18.96
C PRO A 433 12.13 -9.09 18.22
N ASP A 434 12.82 -9.76 17.27
CA ASP A 434 13.86 -9.11 16.49
C ASP A 434 13.29 -8.19 15.42
N THR A 435 12.32 -8.70 14.67
CA THR A 435 11.68 -7.99 13.56
C THR A 435 10.44 -7.19 13.96
N GLN A 436 10.02 -7.29 15.24
CA GLN A 436 8.83 -6.62 15.78
C GLN A 436 7.56 -6.93 14.95
N SER A 437 7.37 -8.21 14.61
CA SER A 437 6.31 -8.67 13.71
C SER A 437 5.60 -9.93 14.21
N LEU A 438 4.35 -10.10 13.79
CA LEU A 438 3.59 -11.34 13.93
C LEU A 438 3.62 -12.13 12.63
N GLU A 439 3.48 -13.44 12.74
CA GLU A 439 3.39 -14.34 11.58
C GLU A 439 2.29 -15.37 11.86
N GLY A 440 1.29 -15.46 10.98
CA GLY A 440 0.31 -16.54 11.02
C GLY A 440 0.89 -17.80 10.41
N LEU A 441 1.17 -18.83 11.22
CA LEU A 441 1.87 -20.02 10.73
C LEU A 441 0.94 -21.03 10.08
N CYS A 442 -0.15 -21.37 10.76
CA CYS A 442 -1.11 -22.37 10.31
C CYS A 442 -2.34 -22.41 11.23
N HIS A 443 -3.28 -23.30 10.90
CA HIS A 443 -4.27 -23.80 11.84
C HIS A 443 -3.89 -25.23 12.28
N LEU A 444 -4.34 -25.65 13.46
CA LEU A 444 -4.15 -27.00 14.01
C LEU A 444 -5.46 -27.56 14.54
N TYR A 445 -5.61 -28.88 14.42
CA TYR A 445 -6.60 -29.64 15.17
C TYR A 445 -5.99 -30.18 16.46
N ILE A 446 -6.42 -29.64 17.58
CA ILE A 446 -5.98 -30.09 18.91
C ILE A 446 -7.11 -30.86 19.60
N ARG A 447 -6.78 -31.78 20.51
CA ARG A 447 -7.80 -32.48 21.30
C ARG A 447 -8.05 -31.75 22.61
N LYS A 448 -9.32 -31.64 23.01
CA LYS A 448 -9.78 -31.00 24.26
C LYS A 448 -9.01 -31.44 25.51
N PHE A 449 -8.65 -32.72 25.58
CA PHE A 449 -8.01 -33.33 26.76
C PHE A 449 -6.48 -33.41 26.67
N ASP A 450 -5.87 -33.02 25.55
CA ASP A 450 -4.42 -32.92 25.45
C ASP A 450 -3.90 -31.73 26.26
N LYS A 451 -2.66 -31.81 26.71
CA LYS A 451 -2.00 -30.74 27.45
C LYS A 451 -1.46 -29.69 26.49
N VAL A 452 -1.37 -28.44 26.96
CA VAL A 452 -0.75 -27.35 26.20
C VAL A 452 0.71 -27.69 25.84
N ALA A 453 1.44 -28.41 26.69
CA ALA A 453 2.80 -28.85 26.37
C ALA A 453 2.89 -29.79 25.16
N ASP A 454 1.81 -30.50 24.81
CA ASP A 454 1.82 -31.53 23.77
C ASP A 454 1.97 -30.93 22.37
N ILE A 455 1.65 -29.64 22.17
CA ILE A 455 1.85 -28.94 20.90
C ILE A 455 3.25 -28.33 20.75
N ILE A 456 4.07 -28.25 21.81
CA ILE A 456 5.40 -27.62 21.75
C ILE A 456 6.28 -28.20 20.63
N PRO A 457 6.40 -29.53 20.44
CA PRO A 457 7.22 -30.07 19.35
C PRO A 457 6.74 -29.61 17.97
N ILE A 458 5.42 -29.50 17.78
CA ILE A 458 4.81 -29.01 16.54
C ILE A 458 5.14 -27.53 16.33
N LEU A 459 5.05 -26.70 17.38
CA LEU A 459 5.40 -25.28 17.31
C LEU A 459 6.89 -25.08 16.97
N CYS A 460 7.78 -25.88 17.55
CA CYS A 460 9.20 -25.87 17.24
C CYS A 460 9.44 -26.26 15.77
N GLU A 461 8.83 -27.33 15.28
CA GLU A 461 8.92 -27.75 13.87
C GLU A 461 8.48 -26.64 12.92
N LYS A 462 7.38 -25.94 13.23
CA LYS A 462 6.86 -24.85 12.39
C LYS A 462 7.79 -23.64 12.28
N LYS A 463 8.73 -23.47 13.21
CA LYS A 463 9.71 -22.38 13.20
C LYS A 463 11.14 -22.89 13.05
N ASP A 464 11.32 -24.15 12.64
CA ASP A 464 12.62 -24.80 12.47
C ASP A 464 13.50 -24.69 13.74
N PHE A 465 12.87 -24.71 14.91
CA PHE A 465 13.55 -24.71 16.20
C PHE A 465 13.91 -26.14 16.62
N PRO A 466 14.97 -26.32 17.42
CA PRO A 466 15.23 -27.59 18.09
C PRO A 466 13.99 -28.10 18.86
N PRO A 467 13.65 -29.41 18.83
CA PRO A 467 12.39 -29.97 19.36
C PRO A 467 12.06 -29.67 20.83
N HIS A 468 13.04 -29.28 21.63
CA HIS A 468 12.89 -28.96 23.06
C HIS A 468 13.27 -27.51 23.39
N THR A 469 13.24 -26.63 22.39
CA THR A 469 13.44 -25.20 22.61
C THR A 469 12.39 -24.69 23.60
N PRO A 470 12.79 -24.03 24.69
CA PRO A 470 11.85 -23.43 25.63
C PRO A 470 11.02 -22.34 24.93
N LEU A 471 9.70 -22.44 25.01
CA LEU A 471 8.76 -21.50 24.40
C LEU A 471 7.95 -20.78 25.47
N LYS A 472 7.56 -19.55 25.16
CA LYS A 472 6.50 -18.82 25.86
C LYS A 472 5.24 -18.86 24.99
N ILE A 473 4.14 -19.35 25.54
CA ILE A 473 2.89 -19.60 24.82
C ILE A 473 1.79 -18.77 25.47
N TYR A 474 1.06 -18.02 24.66
CA TYR A 474 -0.02 -17.15 25.08
C TYR A 474 -1.28 -17.43 24.28
N GLU A 475 -2.42 -17.25 24.91
CA GLU A 475 -3.71 -17.17 24.24
C GLU A 475 -4.00 -15.70 23.89
N GLU A 476 -4.33 -15.44 22.62
CA GLU A 476 -4.88 -14.16 22.19
C GLU A 476 -6.40 -14.17 22.41
N ILE A 477 -6.83 -13.82 23.63
CA ILE A 477 -8.25 -13.83 24.01
C ILE A 477 -8.99 -12.67 23.34
N LYS A 478 -8.45 -11.45 23.48
CA LYS A 478 -8.97 -10.19 22.92
C LYS A 478 -7.92 -9.07 23.04
N PRO A 479 -8.13 -7.88 22.45
CA PRO A 479 -7.07 -6.89 22.30
C PRO A 479 -6.29 -6.41 23.54
N TYR A 480 -6.85 -6.55 24.73
CA TYR A 480 -6.27 -6.11 26.01
C TYR A 480 -6.12 -7.27 27.00
N MET A 481 -6.21 -8.51 26.53
CA MET A 481 -6.15 -9.70 27.36
C MET A 481 -5.40 -10.79 26.59
N ILE A 482 -4.10 -10.85 26.85
CA ILE A 482 -3.17 -11.83 26.29
C ILE A 482 -2.59 -12.62 27.45
N GLU A 483 -2.98 -13.88 27.59
CA GLU A 483 -2.72 -14.65 28.80
C GLU A 483 -1.74 -15.79 28.56
N GLU A 484 -0.76 -15.96 29.45
CA GLU A 484 0.21 -17.04 29.35
C GLU A 484 -0.47 -18.38 29.63
N MET A 485 -0.34 -19.32 28.70
CA MET A 485 -0.93 -20.64 28.82
C MET A 485 -0.06 -21.52 29.71
N LYS A 486 -0.68 -22.24 30.65
CA LYS A 486 0.02 -23.16 31.56
C LYS A 486 0.28 -24.50 30.86
N PRO A 487 1.55 -24.93 30.65
CA PRO A 487 1.86 -26.12 29.87
C PRO A 487 1.25 -27.44 30.40
N ASN A 488 0.99 -27.50 31.71
CA ASN A 488 0.44 -28.68 32.39
C ASN A 488 -1.10 -28.77 32.37
N LEU A 489 -1.79 -27.70 31.96
CA LEU A 489 -3.24 -27.70 31.81
C LEU A 489 -3.64 -28.31 30.47
N THR A 490 -4.85 -28.88 30.43
CA THR A 490 -5.46 -29.34 29.18
C THR A 490 -6.08 -28.16 28.45
N PHE A 491 -6.21 -28.25 27.13
CA PHE A 491 -6.85 -27.20 26.34
C PHE A 491 -8.27 -26.88 26.81
N GLN A 492 -9.04 -27.88 27.24
CA GLN A 492 -10.36 -27.67 27.85
C GLN A 492 -10.29 -26.87 29.16
N LYS A 493 -9.30 -27.13 30.02
CA LYS A 493 -9.12 -26.37 31.28
C LYS A 493 -8.58 -24.97 31.03
N SER A 494 -7.96 -24.74 29.89
CA SER A 494 -7.58 -23.43 29.38
C SER A 494 -8.72 -22.74 28.60
N GLU A 495 -9.94 -23.28 28.62
CA GLU A 495 -11.13 -22.71 27.97
C GLU A 495 -11.02 -22.50 26.45
N ILE A 496 -10.07 -23.19 25.80
CA ILE A 496 -9.85 -23.10 24.35
C ILE A 496 -11.04 -23.67 23.58
N GLN A 497 -11.39 -23.00 22.49
CA GLN A 497 -12.52 -23.27 21.60
C GLN A 497 -12.11 -23.13 20.12
N ASN A 498 -13.03 -23.49 19.21
CA ASN A 498 -12.84 -23.29 17.77
C ASN A 498 -12.60 -21.82 17.44
N GLY A 499 -11.54 -21.53 16.69
CA GLY A 499 -11.17 -20.17 16.29
C GLY A 499 -10.26 -19.45 17.28
N ASP A 500 -9.85 -20.10 18.37
CA ASP A 500 -8.89 -19.49 19.29
C ASP A 500 -7.50 -19.41 18.68
N ILE A 501 -6.76 -18.40 19.10
CA ILE A 501 -5.44 -18.08 18.56
C ILE A 501 -4.42 -18.29 19.67
N ILE A 502 -3.45 -19.15 19.40
CA ILE A 502 -2.30 -19.40 20.25
C ILE A 502 -1.12 -18.66 19.63
N CYS A 503 -0.57 -17.69 20.36
CA CYS A 503 0.61 -16.94 19.97
C CYS A 503 1.80 -17.37 20.81
N PHE A 504 2.93 -17.69 20.17
CA PHE A 504 4.13 -18.10 20.90
C PHE A 504 5.39 -17.38 20.42
N GLN A 505 6.41 -17.44 21.28
CA GLN A 505 7.76 -16.98 20.96
C GLN A 505 8.79 -17.91 21.64
N LYS A 506 10.04 -17.84 21.20
CA LYS A 506 11.17 -18.45 21.93
C LYS A 506 11.27 -17.79 23.31
N ALA A 507 11.49 -18.57 24.37
CA ALA A 507 11.82 -18.01 25.67
C ALA A 507 13.22 -17.37 25.59
N LEU A 508 13.29 -16.08 25.91
CA LEU A 508 14.51 -15.29 25.81
C LEU A 508 15.37 -15.44 27.08
N THR A 509 16.69 -15.38 26.92
CA THR A 509 17.63 -15.26 28.04
C THR A 509 17.64 -13.83 28.60
N GLU A 510 18.15 -13.65 29.82
CA GLU A 510 18.30 -12.31 30.41
C GLU A 510 19.17 -11.38 29.54
N GLU A 511 20.19 -11.93 28.87
CA GLU A 511 21.04 -11.18 27.95
C GLU A 511 20.28 -10.72 26.69
N GLU A 512 19.48 -11.61 26.09
CA GLU A 512 18.61 -11.27 24.95
C GLU A 512 17.59 -10.19 25.35
N ILE A 513 16.97 -10.31 26.54
CA ILE A 513 16.02 -9.31 27.08
C ILE A 513 16.69 -7.95 27.26
N GLN A 514 17.88 -7.92 27.84
CA GLN A 514 18.64 -6.68 28.01
C GLN A 514 19.01 -6.07 26.64
N GLY A 515 19.40 -6.90 25.67
CA GLY A 515 19.69 -6.47 24.30
C GLY A 515 18.50 -5.82 23.61
N HIS A 516 17.30 -6.41 23.71
CA HIS A 516 16.07 -5.80 23.19
C HIS A 516 15.71 -4.50 23.91
N THR A 517 15.85 -4.47 25.24
CA THR A 517 15.53 -3.30 26.06
C THR A 517 16.42 -2.11 25.70
N THR A 518 17.73 -2.32 25.58
CA THR A 518 18.70 -1.29 25.16
C THR A 518 18.42 -0.80 23.73
N ALA A 519 17.93 -1.67 22.85
CA ALA A 519 17.53 -1.32 21.49
C ALA A 519 16.13 -0.66 21.40
N GLY A 520 15.42 -0.48 22.51
CA GLY A 520 14.05 0.05 22.53
C GLY A 520 13.01 -0.86 21.86
N ARG A 521 13.30 -2.17 21.74
CA ARG A 521 12.44 -3.18 21.11
C ARG A 521 11.53 -3.85 22.14
N ILE A 522 10.32 -4.20 21.73
CA ILE A 522 9.39 -4.98 22.57
C ILE A 522 9.78 -6.46 22.50
N TYR A 523 10.09 -7.06 23.65
CA TYR A 523 10.58 -8.44 23.69
C TYR A 523 9.51 -9.48 24.08
N ASN A 524 8.36 -9.06 24.62
CA ASN A 524 7.30 -9.98 25.06
C ASN A 524 5.98 -9.77 24.30
N ILE A 525 5.27 -10.88 24.11
CA ILE A 525 4.00 -10.94 23.37
C ILE A 525 2.92 -9.97 23.93
N PRO A 526 2.62 -9.96 25.25
CA PRO A 526 1.57 -9.06 25.77
C PRO A 526 1.84 -7.59 25.47
N ALA A 527 3.07 -7.10 25.72
CA ALA A 527 3.44 -5.72 25.43
C ALA A 527 3.37 -5.40 23.93
N PHE A 528 3.65 -6.38 23.06
CA PHE A 528 3.56 -6.17 21.62
C PHE A 528 2.10 -5.96 21.19
N TYR A 529 1.19 -6.83 21.65
CA TYR A 529 -0.24 -6.66 21.41
C TYR A 529 -0.79 -5.37 22.02
N ASP A 530 -0.37 -4.98 23.22
CA ASP A 530 -0.72 -3.68 23.79
C ASP A 530 -0.33 -2.54 22.84
N SER A 531 0.88 -2.60 22.26
CA SER A 531 1.35 -1.62 21.30
C SER A 531 0.49 -1.56 20.02
N LEU A 532 -0.03 -2.70 19.56
CA LEU A 532 -0.94 -2.78 18.42
C LEU A 532 -2.30 -2.16 18.77
N TYR A 533 -2.84 -2.49 19.94
CA TYR A 533 -4.11 -1.96 20.41
C TYR A 533 -4.07 -0.43 20.54
N MET A 534 -2.93 0.12 20.94
CA MET A 534 -2.76 1.58 21.02
C MET A 534 -2.83 2.27 19.65
N LYS A 535 -2.58 1.59 18.52
CA LYS A 535 -2.58 2.21 17.19
C LYS A 535 -3.98 2.21 16.59
N ILE A 536 -4.48 3.39 16.25
CA ILE A 536 -5.78 3.57 15.60
C ILE A 536 -5.68 4.51 14.41
N ILE A 537 -6.52 4.28 13.42
CA ILE A 537 -6.62 5.12 12.23
C ILE A 537 -7.61 6.24 12.53
N VAL A 538 -7.17 7.48 12.36
CA VAL A 538 -7.96 8.68 12.58
C VAL A 538 -8.09 9.42 11.27
N HIS A 539 -9.34 9.65 10.86
CA HIS A 539 -9.66 10.45 9.69
C HIS A 539 -9.69 11.92 10.09
N PHE A 540 -9.07 12.77 9.27
CA PHE A 540 -9.06 14.21 9.43
C PHE A 540 -9.80 14.86 8.26
N LYS A 541 -10.73 15.74 8.60
CA LYS A 541 -11.48 16.54 7.61
C LYS A 541 -11.39 18.03 7.95
N PRO A 542 -11.34 18.92 6.96
CA PRO A 542 -11.44 20.35 7.23
C PRO A 542 -12.83 20.68 7.79
N ARG A 543 -12.89 21.57 8.79
CA ARG A 543 -14.16 22.03 9.37
C ARG A 543 -15.00 22.84 8.37
N TYR A 544 -14.35 23.70 7.60
CA TYR A 544 -14.99 24.54 6.59
C TYR A 544 -14.43 24.18 5.21
N LYS A 545 -15.31 23.87 4.26
CA LYS A 545 -14.90 23.41 2.92
C LYS A 545 -14.40 24.53 2.00
N ASP A 546 -14.57 25.78 2.40
CA ASP A 546 -14.38 26.95 1.52
C ASP A 546 -12.99 27.59 1.60
N ILE A 547 -12.06 27.03 2.40
CA ILE A 547 -10.70 27.57 2.60
C ILE A 547 -9.66 26.61 2.03
N GLU A 548 -9.12 26.86 0.84
CA GLU A 548 -8.09 26.00 0.25
C GLU A 548 -6.69 26.25 0.84
N PRO A 549 -5.82 25.21 0.95
CA PRO A 549 -6.07 23.81 0.63
C PRO A 549 -6.74 23.05 1.78
N ASN A 550 -7.74 22.24 1.44
CA ASN A 550 -8.62 21.54 2.38
C ASN A 550 -8.45 20.01 2.30
N PRO A 551 -7.25 19.46 2.55
CA PRO A 551 -7.01 18.02 2.38
C PRO A 551 -7.78 17.20 3.42
N GLU A 552 -8.49 16.18 2.95
CA GLU A 552 -8.91 15.07 3.79
C GLU A 552 -7.81 14.01 3.81
N PHE A 553 -7.45 13.51 4.98
CA PHE A 553 -6.37 12.55 5.13
C PHE A 553 -6.58 11.64 6.35
N GLU A 554 -5.74 10.62 6.46
CA GLU A 554 -5.78 9.65 7.56
C GLU A 554 -4.41 9.57 8.21
N LEU A 555 -4.38 9.47 9.54
CA LEU A 555 -3.15 9.21 10.29
C LEU A 555 -3.34 8.03 11.25
N VAL A 556 -2.29 7.23 11.39
CA VAL A 556 -2.20 6.24 12.46
C VAL A 556 -1.70 6.95 13.72
N LEU A 557 -2.56 7.04 14.72
CA LEU A 557 -2.29 7.72 15.99
C LEU A 557 -2.30 6.73 17.15
N ASN A 558 -1.64 7.11 18.24
CA ASN A 558 -1.67 6.36 19.48
C ASN A 558 -2.84 6.84 20.36
N ARG A 559 -3.62 5.92 20.92
CA ARG A 559 -4.74 6.21 21.85
C ARG A 559 -4.33 7.09 23.05
N LYS A 560 -3.06 7.03 23.47
CA LYS A 560 -2.51 7.80 24.59
C LYS A 560 -1.91 9.15 24.20
N TYR A 561 -1.94 9.54 22.93
CA TYR A 561 -1.43 10.85 22.53
C TYR A 561 -2.24 11.98 23.15
N THR A 562 -1.53 13.01 23.59
CA THR A 562 -2.12 14.28 24.05
C THR A 562 -2.57 15.13 22.87
N TYR A 563 -3.25 16.24 23.14
CA TYR A 563 -3.65 17.19 22.10
C TYR A 563 -2.43 17.67 21.32
N ASP A 564 -1.35 18.00 22.02
CA ASP A 564 -0.12 18.51 21.43
C ASP A 564 0.59 17.46 20.57
N ASP A 565 0.54 16.19 20.98
CA ASP A 565 1.10 15.09 20.18
C ASP A 565 0.36 14.91 18.86
N ILE A 566 -0.96 15.04 18.87
CA ILE A 566 -1.80 15.00 17.66
C ILE A 566 -1.54 16.24 16.81
N ALA A 567 -1.58 17.43 17.42
CA ALA A 567 -1.36 18.70 16.74
C ALA A 567 -0.01 18.73 16.01
N LYS A 568 1.08 18.28 16.65
CA LYS A 568 2.41 18.18 16.01
C LYS A 568 2.40 17.28 14.78
N ARG A 569 1.72 16.13 14.84
CA ARG A 569 1.66 15.17 13.72
C ARG A 569 0.81 15.69 12.56
N VAL A 570 -0.34 16.28 12.87
CA VAL A 570 -1.20 16.91 11.87
C VAL A 570 -0.53 18.14 11.26
N ALA A 571 0.18 18.93 12.06
CA ALA A 571 0.92 20.11 11.61
C ALA A 571 1.99 19.77 10.57
N VAL A 572 2.72 18.67 10.77
CA VAL A 572 3.67 18.14 9.78
C VAL A 572 2.96 17.77 8.48
N HIS A 573 1.80 17.10 8.56
CA HIS A 573 1.02 16.72 7.38
C HIS A 573 0.47 17.93 6.62
N LEU A 574 0.05 18.97 7.33
CA LEU A 574 -0.55 20.18 6.77
C LEU A 574 0.46 21.30 6.48
N SER A 575 1.75 21.10 6.78
CA SER A 575 2.79 22.13 6.70
C SER A 575 2.40 23.44 7.41
N THR A 576 1.84 23.34 8.61
CA THR A 576 1.38 24.47 9.42
C THR A 576 1.96 24.45 10.83
N ASP A 577 1.71 25.50 11.60
CA ASP A 577 2.12 25.58 13.00
C ASP A 577 1.12 24.77 13.88
N PRO A 578 1.59 23.82 14.71
CA PRO A 578 0.70 23.05 15.60
C PRO A 578 -0.10 23.93 16.57
N PHE A 579 0.38 25.13 16.92
CA PHE A 579 -0.35 26.07 17.78
C PHE A 579 -1.53 26.75 17.07
N LYS A 580 -1.57 26.70 15.74
CA LYS A 580 -2.69 27.22 14.94
C LYS A 580 -3.79 26.20 14.73
N LEU A 581 -3.62 24.94 15.15
CA LEU A 581 -4.60 23.89 14.90
C LEU A 581 -5.64 23.82 16.01
N GLN A 582 -6.91 23.93 15.63
CA GLN A 582 -8.06 23.63 16.47
C GLN A 582 -8.76 22.35 15.97
N PHE A 583 -8.95 21.38 16.86
CA PHE A 583 -9.68 20.16 16.56
C PHE A 583 -11.12 20.19 17.08
N THR A 584 -12.01 19.58 16.32
CA THR A 584 -13.44 19.47 16.63
C THR A 584 -13.89 18.03 16.42
N THR A 585 -14.65 17.50 17.37
CA THR A 585 -15.37 16.22 17.21
C THR A 585 -16.86 16.48 17.02
N VAL A 586 -17.61 15.48 16.58
CA VAL A 586 -19.06 15.57 16.38
C VAL A 586 -19.75 14.65 17.38
N ASN A 587 -20.74 15.18 18.08
CA ASN A 587 -21.56 14.36 18.95
C ASN A 587 -22.46 13.46 18.08
N PRO A 588 -22.34 12.12 18.19
CA PRO A 588 -23.05 11.20 17.30
C PRO A 588 -24.58 11.22 17.43
N THR A 589 -25.14 11.70 18.56
CA THR A 589 -26.60 11.71 18.76
C THR A 589 -27.25 13.02 18.38
N THR A 590 -26.51 14.13 18.48
CA THR A 590 -27.04 15.49 18.24
C THR A 590 -26.47 16.17 17.00
N ASP A 591 -25.50 15.52 16.35
CA ASP A 591 -24.70 16.05 15.23
C ASP A 591 -24.03 17.40 15.53
N LYS A 592 -23.91 17.74 16.82
CA LYS A 592 -23.34 19.01 17.26
C LYS A 592 -21.82 18.92 17.26
N HIS A 593 -21.18 19.85 16.56
CA HIS A 593 -19.74 20.03 16.59
C HIS A 593 -19.26 20.56 17.95
N ILE A 594 -18.32 19.86 18.57
CA ILE A 594 -17.72 20.18 19.87
C ILE A 594 -16.23 20.42 19.68
N VAL A 595 -15.77 21.63 19.98
CA VAL A 595 -14.34 21.97 19.96
C VAL A 595 -13.64 21.24 21.09
N ILE A 596 -12.56 20.54 20.76
CA ILE A 596 -11.71 19.85 21.74
C ILE A 596 -10.80 20.91 22.36
N LYS A 597 -10.94 21.14 23.66
CA LYS A 597 -10.07 22.08 24.39
C LYS A 597 -8.65 21.54 24.44
N ARG A 598 -7.69 22.40 24.13
CA ARG A 598 -6.27 22.08 24.26
C ARG A 598 -5.90 22.01 25.73
N THR A 599 -5.66 20.80 26.22
CA THR A 599 -5.23 20.53 27.60
C THR A 599 -3.98 19.64 27.58
N THR A 600 -3.17 19.70 28.65
CA THR A 600 -1.89 18.98 28.73
C THR A 600 -2.05 17.56 29.28
N THR A 601 -3.17 17.23 29.90
CA THR A 601 -3.35 15.96 30.64
C THR A 601 -4.29 14.98 29.96
N GLN A 602 -5.24 15.45 29.16
CA GLN A 602 -6.21 14.58 28.51
C GLN A 602 -5.54 13.80 27.37
N ILE A 603 -5.85 12.51 27.27
CA ILE A 603 -5.38 11.65 26.18
C ILE A 603 -6.45 11.47 25.10
N PHE A 604 -6.03 11.09 23.90
CA PHE A 604 -6.90 11.02 22.73
C PHE A 604 -8.15 10.15 22.94
N SER A 605 -8.01 9.01 23.63
CA SER A 605 -9.15 8.15 23.94
C SER A 605 -10.22 8.80 24.81
N GLU A 606 -9.88 9.86 25.54
CA GLU A 606 -10.80 10.65 26.37
C GLU A 606 -11.36 11.87 25.62
N MET A 607 -10.69 12.32 24.55
CA MET A 607 -11.12 13.48 23.75
C MET A 607 -12.29 13.17 22.81
N ILE A 608 -12.41 11.92 22.37
CA ILE A 608 -13.46 11.49 21.44
C ILE A 608 -14.65 10.92 22.21
N TYR A 609 -15.82 11.53 22.00
CA TYR A 609 -17.07 11.07 22.55
C TYR A 609 -17.54 9.79 21.84
N ALA A 610 -17.70 8.70 22.59
CA ALA A 610 -18.32 7.45 22.13
C ALA A 610 -17.80 6.93 20.77
N PRO A 611 -16.56 6.40 20.69
CA PRO A 611 -15.95 5.88 19.46
C PRO A 611 -16.72 4.71 18.81
N TYR A 612 -17.72 4.14 19.49
CA TYR A 612 -18.61 3.11 18.96
C TYR A 612 -19.69 3.64 18.03
N LEU A 613 -20.02 4.93 18.11
CA LEU A 613 -21.13 5.54 17.37
C LEU A 613 -20.66 6.38 16.17
N CYS A 614 -19.44 6.90 16.21
CA CYS A 614 -18.85 7.67 15.11
C CYS A 614 -17.44 7.14 14.85
N PRO A 615 -17.02 6.96 13.59
CA PRO A 615 -15.63 6.66 13.29
C PRO A 615 -14.68 7.68 13.93
N TYR A 616 -13.44 7.27 14.24
CA TYR A 616 -12.39 8.16 14.74
C TYR A 616 -12.13 9.28 13.73
N LEU A 617 -12.95 10.31 13.77
CA LEU A 617 -13.03 11.41 12.83
C LEU A 617 -12.85 12.71 13.61
N LEU A 618 -11.82 13.45 13.23
CA LEU A 618 -11.58 14.79 13.73
C LEU A 618 -11.73 15.80 12.61
N TYR A 619 -12.48 16.86 12.89
CA TYR A 619 -12.45 18.05 12.08
C TYR A 619 -11.32 18.95 12.54
N TYR A 620 -10.62 19.59 11.62
CA TYR A 620 -9.57 20.55 11.94
C TYR A 620 -9.83 21.91 11.28
N GLU A 621 -9.32 22.97 11.90
CA GLU A 621 -9.27 24.31 11.34
C GLU A 621 -7.99 25.03 11.79
N THR A 622 -7.50 25.94 10.95
CA THR A 622 -6.38 26.82 11.30
C THR A 622 -6.90 28.13 11.87
N VAL A 623 -6.55 28.43 13.12
CA VAL A 623 -6.94 29.64 13.83
C VAL A 623 -5.80 30.66 13.77
N ASN A 624 -6.13 31.91 13.45
CA ASN A 624 -5.18 33.03 13.55
C ASN A 624 -5.00 33.39 15.04
N ILE A 625 -3.75 33.36 15.50
CA ILE A 625 -3.35 33.52 16.91
C ILE A 625 -3.70 34.91 17.50
N ASN A 626 -4.17 35.87 16.69
CA ASN A 626 -4.62 37.18 17.18
C ASN A 626 -5.90 37.16 18.04
N ASN A 627 -6.55 36.00 18.23
CA ASN A 627 -7.80 35.90 19.00
C ASN A 627 -7.70 35.01 20.26
N VAL A 628 -6.50 34.71 20.76
CA VAL A 628 -6.33 33.88 21.98
C VAL A 628 -6.53 34.70 23.28
N GLU A 629 -6.62 36.03 23.22
CA GLU A 629 -6.88 36.87 24.42
C GLU A 629 -8.37 37.08 24.77
N LEU A 630 -9.32 36.43 24.11
CA LEU A 630 -10.74 36.57 24.44
C LEU A 630 -11.44 35.22 24.52
N LYS A 631 -11.22 34.52 25.64
CA LYS A 631 -12.22 33.73 26.39
C LYS A 631 -11.53 32.99 27.54
N ASP A 632 -11.17 33.75 28.55
CA ASP A 632 -11.23 33.27 29.93
C ASP A 632 -12.69 33.12 30.38
#